data_AF-A0A495K787-F1
#
_entry.id   AF-A0A495K787-F1
#
_cell.length_a   1.000
_cell.length_b   1.000
_cell.length_c   1.000
_cell.angle_alpha   90.00
_cell.angle_beta   90.00
_cell.angle_gamma   90.00
#
_symmetry.space_group_name_H-M   'P 1'
#
loop_
_entity.id
_entity.type
_entity.pdbx_description
1 polymer ?
#
loop_
_entity_poly.entity_id
_entity_poly.type
_entity_poly.pdbx_seq_one_letter_code
_entity_poly.pdbx_strand_id
1 'polypeptide(L)'
;MGELLVHPADLLHAAKQVRTWHDDCAAVFADSLQVIGAATEQGWTGSSKESMTSLSARWQGKHRALLSQVLMHSQGFSSAALEYTDTDDASSHAIELAATNTSSLNL
;
A
#
# COMPACT_ATOMS: atom_id res chain seq x y z
N MET A 1 -5.78 -5.03 -29.03
CA MET A 1 -5.24 -4.70 -27.70
C MET A 1 -6.37 -3.96 -27.01
N GLY A 2 -6.96 -4.53 -25.96
CA GLY A 2 -8.08 -3.89 -25.25
C GLY A 2 -7.55 -2.73 -24.41
N GLU A 3 -8.23 -1.58 -24.47
CA GLU A 3 -7.91 -0.43 -23.65
C GLU A 3 -8.09 -0.79 -22.16
N LEU A 4 -7.04 -0.58 -21.36
CA LEU A 4 -7.09 -0.86 -19.94
C LEU A 4 -7.81 0.31 -19.25
N LEU A 5 -9.13 0.18 -19.08
CA LEU A 5 -9.93 1.13 -18.30
C LEU A 5 -9.57 0.98 -16.82
N VAL A 6 -8.67 1.82 -16.34
CA VAL A 6 -8.30 1.90 -14.92
C VAL A 6 -9.09 3.03 -14.28
N HIS A 7 -9.92 2.71 -13.29
CA HIS A 7 -10.66 3.72 -12.54
C HIS A 7 -9.82 4.23 -11.35
N PRO A 8 -9.53 5.55 -11.25
CA PRO A 8 -8.80 6.13 -10.12
C PRO A 8 -9.38 5.79 -8.74
N ALA A 9 -10.71 5.67 -8.65
CA ALA A 9 -11.40 5.29 -7.42
C ALA A 9 -11.00 3.88 -6.93
N ASP A 10 -10.84 2.92 -7.85
CA ASP A 10 -10.44 1.56 -7.52
C ASP A 10 -8.99 1.51 -7.02
N LEU A 11 -8.10 2.33 -7.61
CA LEU A 11 -6.72 2.46 -7.15
C LEU A 11 -6.64 3.05 -5.74
N LEU A 12 -7.41 4.12 -5.45
CA LEU A 12 -7.49 4.69 -4.11
C LEU A 12 -8.08 3.72 -3.09
N HIS A 13 -9.09 2.94 -3.50
CA HIS A 13 -9.66 1.89 -2.66
C HIS A 13 -8.61 0.82 -2.34
N ALA A 14 -7.91 0.30 -3.35
CA ALA A 14 -6.83 -0.68 -3.18
C ALA A 14 -5.71 -0.14 -2.27
N ALA A 15 -5.31 1.12 -2.44
CA ALA A 15 -4.31 1.77 -1.60
C ALA A 15 -4.69 1.76 -0.11
N LYS A 16 -5.96 2.06 0.20
CA LYS A 16 -6.50 2.01 1.56
C LYS A 16 -6.59 0.59 2.07
N GLN A 17 -7.10 -0.34 1.26
CA GLN A 17 -7.29 -1.73 1.63
C GLN A 17 -5.98 -2.42 1.99
N VAL A 18 -4.93 -2.23 1.19
CA VAL A 18 -3.59 -2.79 1.46
C VAL A 18 -3.02 -2.25 2.77
N ARG A 19 -3.26 -0.97 3.08
CA ARG A 19 -2.84 -0.38 4.35
C ARG A 19 -3.61 -0.96 5.53
N THR A 20 -4.93 -1.10 5.44
CA THR A 20 -5.76 -1.70 6.49
C THR A 20 -5.31 -3.13 6.79
N TRP A 21 -5.14 -3.97 5.77
CA TRP A 21 -4.68 -5.36 5.97
C TRP A 21 -3.31 -5.44 6.65
N HIS A 22 -2.42 -4.50 6.33
CA HIS A 22 -1.15 -4.41 7.01
C HIS A 22 -1.30 -4.01 8.48
N ASP A 23 -2.13 -3.01 8.78
CA ASP A 23 -2.36 -2.55 10.15
C ASP A 23 -2.96 -3.67 11.02
N ASP A 24 -3.89 -4.46 10.47
CA ASP A 24 -4.44 -5.66 11.11
C ASP A 24 -3.35 -6.71 11.38
N CYS A 25 -2.51 -7.00 10.38
CA CYS A 25 -1.37 -7.91 10.53
C CYS A 25 -0.38 -7.41 11.60
N ALA A 26 -0.12 -6.10 11.63
CA ALA A 26 0.81 -5.48 12.57
C ALA A 26 0.31 -5.56 14.00
N ALA A 27 -1.01 -5.40 14.22
CA ALA A 27 -1.61 -5.56 15.53
C ALA A 27 -1.46 -7.00 16.06
N VAL A 28 -1.77 -8.01 15.23
CA VAL A 28 -1.60 -9.43 15.58
C VAL A 28 -0.13 -9.76 15.87
N PHE A 29 0.77 -9.23 15.06
CA PHE A 29 2.21 -9.43 15.23
C PHE A 29 2.75 -8.80 16.52
N ALA A 30 2.30 -7.60 16.86
CA ALA A 30 2.67 -6.92 18.10
C ALA A 30 2.18 -7.67 19.34
N ASP A 31 0.92 -8.13 19.33
CA ASP A 31 0.34 -8.94 20.42
C ASP A 31 1.14 -10.24 20.62
N SER A 32 1.44 -10.95 19.53
CA SER A 32 2.23 -12.19 19.57
C SER A 32 3.63 -11.96 20.14
N LEU A 33 4.30 -10.86 19.76
CA LEU A 33 5.61 -10.51 20.30
C LEU A 33 5.57 -10.15 21.78
N GLN A 34 4.51 -9.50 22.25
CA GLN A 34 4.34 -9.20 23.67
C GLN A 34 4.20 -10.49 24.48
N VAL A 35 3.41 -11.45 24.01
CA VAL A 35 3.25 -12.76 24.64
C VAL A 35 4.60 -13.50 24.70
N ILE A 36 5.35 -13.52 23.59
CA ILE A 36 6.67 -14.17 23.54
C ILE A 36 7.66 -13.48 24.49
N GLY A 37 7.67 -12.15 24.54
CA GLY A 37 8.51 -11.37 25.45
C GLY A 37 8.25 -11.75 26.91
N ALA A 38 6.99 -11.74 27.32
CA ALA A 38 6.59 -12.12 28.68
C ALA A 38 6.99 -13.57 29.02
N ALA A 39 6.74 -14.53 28.12
CA ALA A 39 7.13 -15.93 28.33
C ALA A 39 8.65 -16.11 28.45
N THR A 40 9.42 -15.35 27.65
CA THR A 40 10.88 -15.38 27.65
C THR A 40 11.48 -14.80 28.95
N GLU A 41 10.80 -13.86 29.58
CA GLU A 41 11.19 -13.30 30.88
C GLU A 41 10.82 -14.21 32.05
N GLN A 42 9.70 -14.93 31.97
CA GLN A 42 9.11 -15.65 33.10
C GLN A 42 9.58 -17.10 33.28
N GLY A 43 10.19 -17.74 32.28
CA GLY A 43 10.57 -19.15 32.44
C GLY A 43 11.56 -19.75 31.45
N TRP A 44 11.88 -19.06 30.35
CA TRP A 44 12.82 -19.60 29.37
C TRP A 44 14.25 -19.22 29.80
N THR A 45 15.16 -20.19 29.78
CA THR A 45 16.54 -19.99 30.26
C THR A 45 17.56 -20.60 29.30
N GLY A 46 18.78 -20.08 29.32
CA GLY A 46 19.88 -20.54 28.47
C GLY A 46 19.57 -20.45 26.96
N SER A 47 19.97 -21.48 26.22
CA SER A 47 19.94 -21.50 24.75
C SER A 47 18.52 -21.35 24.16
N SER A 48 17.47 -21.79 24.85
CA SER A 48 16.08 -21.61 24.37
C SER A 48 15.65 -20.14 24.39
N LYS A 49 15.99 -19.41 25.46
CA LYS A 49 15.79 -17.96 25.56
C LYS A 49 16.58 -17.19 24.51
N GLU A 50 17.85 -17.52 24.33
CA GLU A 50 18.70 -16.89 23.31
C GLU A 50 18.15 -17.12 21.90
N SER A 51 17.74 -18.36 21.60
CA SER A 51 17.17 -18.73 20.31
C SER A 51 15.86 -17.98 20.03
N MET A 52 14.98 -17.88 21.03
CA MET A 52 13.71 -17.15 20.88
C MET A 52 13.90 -15.64 20.76
N THR A 53 14.86 -15.07 21.50
CA THR A 53 15.23 -13.65 21.40
C THR A 53 15.74 -13.35 19.99
N SER A 54 16.64 -14.18 19.47
CA SER A 54 17.17 -14.06 18.11
C SER A 54 16.08 -14.21 17.05
N LEU A 55 15.19 -15.19 17.20
CA LEU A 55 14.07 -15.40 16.29
C LEU A 55 13.10 -14.21 16.29
N SER A 56 12.75 -13.70 17.48
CA SER A 56 11.87 -12.54 17.64
C SER A 56 12.47 -11.29 16.99
N ALA A 57 13.76 -11.03 17.19
CA ALA A 57 14.46 -9.92 16.54
C ALA A 57 14.44 -10.05 15.00
N ARG A 58 14.64 -11.26 14.47
CA ARG A 58 14.54 -11.52 13.03
C ARG A 58 13.14 -11.27 12.50
N TRP A 59 12.11 -11.71 13.22
CA TRP A 59 10.72 -11.45 12.84
C TRP A 59 10.40 -9.95 12.85
N GLN A 60 10.83 -9.21 13.87
CA GLN A 60 10.68 -7.74 13.91
C GLN A 60 11.34 -7.08 12.69
N GLY A 61 12.55 -7.50 12.33
CA GLY A 61 13.24 -7.01 11.14
C GLY A 61 12.45 -7.27 9.85
N LYS A 62 11.94 -8.50 9.68
CA LYS A 62 11.09 -8.85 8.52
C LYS A 62 9.79 -8.06 8.47
N HIS A 63 9.13 -7.88 9.62
CA HIS A 63 7.90 -7.10 9.71
C HIS A 63 8.13 -5.64 9.29
N ARG A 64 9.22 -5.01 9.75
CA ARG A 64 9.58 -3.64 9.32
C ARG A 64 9.87 -3.55 7.82
N ALA A 65 10.54 -4.55 7.26
CA ALA A 65 10.77 -4.61 5.81
C ALA A 65 9.46 -4.74 5.02
N LEU A 66 8.51 -5.56 5.50
CA LEU A 66 7.19 -5.71 4.89
C LEU A 66 6.39 -4.40 4.97
N LEU A 67 6.40 -3.72 6.12
CA LEU A 67 5.75 -2.41 6.28
C LEU A 67 6.26 -1.40 5.25
N SER A 68 7.57 -1.34 5.03
CA SER A 68 8.15 -0.46 4.00
C SER A 68 7.60 -0.77 2.61
N GLN A 69 7.53 -2.05 2.24
CA GLN A 69 6.98 -2.48 0.96
C GLN A 69 5.50 -2.13 0.80
N VAL A 70 4.69 -2.34 1.84
CA VAL A 70 3.28 -1.98 1.86
C VAL A 70 3.08 -0.48 1.67
N LEU A 71 3.85 0.35 2.38
CA LEU A 71 3.77 1.80 2.24
C LEU A 71 4.13 2.24 0.81
N MET A 72 5.15 1.64 0.21
CA MET A 72 5.50 1.92 -1.18
C MET A 72 4.38 1.53 -2.15
N HIS A 73 3.72 0.39 -1.96
CA HIS A 73 2.61 -0.04 -2.83
C HIS A 73 1.39 0.85 -2.68
N SER A 74 1.00 1.19 -1.44
CA SER A 74 -0.11 2.09 -1.15
C SER A 74 0.11 3.49 -1.73
N GLN A 75 1.34 4.01 -1.63
CA GLN A 75 1.74 5.26 -2.28
C GLN A 75 1.70 5.13 -3.80
N GLY A 76 2.22 4.05 -4.37
CA GLY A 76 2.19 3.79 -5.81
C GLY A 76 0.76 3.79 -6.38
N PHE A 77 -0.19 3.12 -5.71
CA PHE A 77 -1.60 3.17 -6.12
C PHE A 77 -2.20 4.57 -6.02
N SER A 78 -1.86 5.32 -4.96
CA SER A 78 -2.34 6.69 -4.79
C SER A 78 -1.80 7.63 -5.88
N SER A 79 -0.50 7.52 -6.21
CA SER A 79 0.13 8.29 -7.28
C SER A 79 -0.45 7.93 -8.65
N ALA A 80 -0.64 6.64 -8.93
CA ALA A 80 -1.27 6.21 -10.18
C ALA A 80 -2.70 6.75 -10.31
N ALA A 81 -3.47 6.78 -9.23
CA ALA A 81 -4.82 7.36 -9.25
C ALA A 81 -4.81 8.85 -9.64
N LEU A 82 -3.85 9.62 -9.12
CA LEU A 82 -3.67 11.03 -9.49
C LEU A 82 -3.29 11.17 -10.97
N GLU A 83 -2.32 10.38 -11.44
CA GLU A 83 -1.86 10.42 -12.83
C GLU A 83 -2.97 10.09 -13.84
N TYR A 84 -3.82 9.10 -13.54
CA TYR A 84 -4.98 8.79 -14.37
C TYR A 84 -6.02 9.91 -14.36
N THR A 85 -6.24 10.56 -13.21
CA THR A 85 -7.19 11.69 -13.11
C THR A 85 -6.68 12.89 -13.93
N ASP A 86 -5.42 13.25 -13.76
CA ASP A 86 -4.80 14.37 -14.50
C ASP A 86 -4.80 14.11 -16.02
N THR A 87 -4.58 12.86 -16.44
CA THR A 87 -4.60 12.47 -17.85
C THR A 87 -6.01 12.53 -18.44
N ASP A 88 -7.02 12.12 -17.68
CA ASP A 88 -8.43 12.17 -18.11
C ASP A 88 -8.92 13.62 -18.24
N ASP A 89 -8.58 14.48 -17.29
CA ASP A 89 -8.88 15.92 -17.33
C ASP A 89 -8.20 16.60 -18.53
N ALA A 90 -6.91 16.32 -18.76
CA ALA A 90 -6.17 16.89 -19.89
C ALA A 90 -6.73 16.42 -21.24
N SER A 91 -7.11 15.14 -21.34
CA SER A 91 -7.72 14.56 -22.54
C SER A 91 -9.10 15.17 -22.81
N SER A 92 -9.93 15.30 -21.77
CA SER A 92 -11.24 15.93 -21.86
C SER A 92 -11.15 17.38 -22.34
N HIS A 93 -10.24 18.16 -21.77
CA HIS A 93 -10.00 19.55 -22.19
C HIS A 93 -9.49 19.65 -23.64
N ALA A 94 -8.62 18.73 -24.07
CA ALA A 94 -8.15 18.68 -25.46
C ALA A 94 -9.28 18.37 -26.45
N ILE A 95 -10.20 17.47 -26.08
CA ILE A 95 -11.39 17.14 -26.88
C ILE A 95 -12.34 18.34 -26.98
N GLU A 96 -12.61 19.05 -25.88
CA GLU A 96 -13.44 20.25 -25.87
C GLU A 96 -12.88 21.37 -26.76
N LEU A 97 -11.56 21.61 -26.69
CA LEU A 97 -10.87 22.54 -27.58
C LEU A 97 -11.01 22.15 -29.05
N ALA A 98 -10.78 20.87 -29.37
CA ALA A 98 -10.91 20.36 -30.74
C ALA A 98 -12.34 20.47 -31.28
N ALA A 99 -13.35 20.20 -30.45
CA ALA A 99 -14.76 20.35 -30.80
C ALA A 99 -15.14 21.82 -31.05
N THR A 100 -14.62 22.74 -30.25
CA THR A 100 -14.83 24.18 -30.43
C THR A 100 -14.18 24.68 -31.74
N ASN A 101 -12.95 24.26 -32.03
CA ASN A 101 -12.23 24.64 -33.24
C ASN A 101 -12.92 24.12 -34.51
N THR A 102 -13.38 22.87 -34.50
CA THR A 102 -14.11 22.28 -35.64
C THR A 102 -15.46 22.94 -35.87
N SER A 103 -16.18 23.33 -34.81
CA SER A 103 -17.42 24.10 -34.91
C SER A 103 -17.20 25.50 -35.51
N SER A 104 -16.08 26.13 -35.17
CA SER A 104 -15.70 27.46 -35.67
C SER A 104 -15.30 27.47 -37.14
N LEU A 105 -14.86 26.34 -37.69
CA LEU A 105 -14.46 26.19 -39.09
C LEU A 105 -15.62 25.87 -40.04
N ASN A 106 -16.80 25.52 -39.49
CA ASN A 106 -18.01 25.17 -40.26
C ASN A 106 -19.03 26.33 -40.36
N LEU A 107 -18.64 27.56 -39.97
CA LEU A 107 -19.38 28.82 -40.15
C LEU A 107 -18.67 29.73 -41.14
#